data_AF-A0A7J7LWE9-F1
#
_entry.id   AF-A0A7J7LWE9-F1
#
_cell.length_a   1.000
_cell.length_b   1.000
_cell.length_c   1.000
_cell.angle_alpha   90.00
_cell.angle_beta   90.00
_cell.angle_gamma   90.00
#
_symmetry.space_group_name_H-M   'P 1'
#
loop_
_entity.id
_entity.type
_entity.pdbx_description
1 polymer ?
#
loop_
_entity_poly.entity_id
_entity_poly.type
_entity_poly.pdbx_seq_one_letter_code
_entity_poly.pdbx_strand_id
1 'polypeptide(L)'
;MGDAENCNEGGLVELYRKIHKAVEVSTAPERDRIYITIIIDDLSLLEVSAHGSSNHVLDFLHYCHTLTSEKGCSLVMLNHDDIYSSMTGQTLNLQMEYLADVVVKAEPLATGLASDVHGQLTILNKWVVDVHGSLRNKLQNFHFKVKENTVDYFYPGSPS
;
A
#
# COMPACT_ATOMS: atom_id res chain seq x y z
N MET A 1 4.69 42.39 15.16
CA MET A 1 5.69 41.61 14.40
C MET A 1 5.97 40.38 15.25
N GLY A 2 5.48 39.23 14.80
CA GLY A 2 5.47 37.97 15.53
C GLY A 2 4.93 36.98 14.54
N ASP A 3 5.84 36.49 13.71
CA ASP A 3 5.56 35.70 12.53
C ASP A 3 4.75 34.47 12.92
N ALA A 4 3.56 34.37 12.32
CA ALA A 4 2.79 33.15 12.37
C ALA A 4 3.64 32.07 11.70
N GLU A 5 4.12 31.12 12.51
CA GLU A 5 4.54 29.82 12.02
C GLU A 5 3.39 29.26 11.20
N ASN A 6 3.50 29.36 9.87
CA ASN A 6 2.71 28.58 8.94
C ASN A 6 3.09 27.12 9.18
N CYS A 7 2.39 26.47 10.11
CA CYS A 7 2.44 25.03 10.27
C CYS A 7 2.10 24.42 8.89
N ASN A 8 3.06 23.67 8.36
CA ASN A 8 3.05 22.99 7.08
C ASN A 8 2.03 21.82 7.01
N GLU A 9 0.96 21.86 7.81
CA GLU A 9 -0.18 20.92 7.77
C GLU A 9 -0.89 20.93 6.42
N GLY A 10 -0.72 22.01 5.62
CA GLY A 10 -1.38 22.15 4.32
C GLY A 10 -0.83 21.26 3.20
N GLY A 11 0.38 20.70 3.32
CA GLY A 11 1.05 20.00 2.22
C GLY A 11 0.31 18.74 1.75
N LEU A 12 -0.04 17.85 2.69
CA LEU A 12 -0.78 16.61 2.39
C LEU A 12 -2.23 16.89 1.98
N VAL A 13 -2.87 17.89 2.59
CA VAL A 13 -4.23 18.34 2.23
C VAL A 13 -4.27 18.83 0.79
N GLU A 14 -3.29 19.64 0.39
CA GLU A 14 -3.16 20.15 -0.98
C GLU A 14 -2.84 19.03 -1.97
N LEU A 15 -2.01 18.06 -1.59
CA LEU A 15 -1.74 16.86 -2.39
C LEU A 15 -3.03 16.05 -2.62
N TYR A 16 -3.79 15.78 -1.54
CA TYR A 16 -5.06 15.08 -1.64
C TYR A 16 -6.04 15.82 -2.56
N ARG A 17 -6.15 17.14 -2.43
CA ARG A 17 -7.01 17.97 -3.30
C ARG A 17 -6.63 17.84 -4.78
N LYS A 18 -5.33 17.77 -5.09
CA LYS A 18 -4.85 17.53 -6.46
C LYS A 18 -5.22 16.14 -6.96
N ILE A 19 -5.03 15.10 -6.14
CA ILE A 19 -5.42 13.72 -6.46
C ILE A 19 -6.92 13.63 -6.73
N HIS A 20 -7.76 14.13 -5.80
CA HIS A 20 -9.22 14.15 -5.95
C HIS A 20 -9.64 14.80 -7.26
N LYS A 21 -9.09 15.98 -7.57
CA LYS A 21 -9.40 16.69 -8.82
C LYS A 21 -8.98 15.90 -10.06
N ALA A 22 -7.82 15.24 -10.02
CA ALA A 22 -7.34 14.42 -11.13
C ALA A 22 -8.24 13.20 -11.38
N VAL A 23 -8.70 12.54 -10.30
CA VAL A 23 -9.65 11.43 -10.37
C VAL A 23 -10.99 11.93 -10.93
N GLU A 24 -11.52 13.03 -10.39
CA GLU A 24 -12.80 13.60 -10.80
C GLU A 24 -12.85 13.93 -12.30
N VAL A 25 -11.83 14.63 -12.82
CA VAL A 25 -11.72 14.96 -14.25
C VAL A 25 -11.66 13.70 -15.13
N SER A 26 -11.06 12.63 -14.61
CA SER A 26 -10.88 11.37 -15.34
C SER A 26 -12.15 10.49 -15.32
N THR A 27 -13.03 10.66 -14.32
CA THR A 27 -14.30 9.93 -14.18
C THR A 27 -15.50 10.63 -14.83
N ALA A 28 -15.31 11.76 -15.52
CA ALA A 28 -16.39 12.54 -16.11
C ALA A 28 -17.18 11.74 -17.17
N PRO A 29 -18.52 11.92 -17.25
CA PRO A 29 -19.45 11.02 -17.93
C PRO A 29 -19.32 10.92 -19.46
N GLU A 30 -18.46 11.73 -20.08
CA GLU A 30 -18.25 11.75 -21.54
C GLU A 30 -17.07 10.89 -22.00
N ARG A 31 -16.35 10.22 -21.08
CA ARG A 31 -15.26 9.31 -21.41
C ARG A 31 -15.67 7.86 -21.19
N ASP A 32 -15.20 6.97 -22.05
CA ASP A 32 -15.21 5.53 -21.79
C ASP A 32 -14.71 5.24 -20.38
N ARG A 33 -15.28 4.25 -19.70
CA ARG A 33 -15.04 4.00 -18.27
C ARG A 33 -13.54 3.76 -18.01
N ILE A 34 -12.82 4.80 -17.58
CA ILE A 34 -11.40 4.73 -17.25
C ILE A 34 -11.27 4.11 -15.86
N TYR A 35 -10.56 2.99 -15.75
CA TYR A 35 -10.15 2.45 -14.46
C TYR A 35 -8.93 3.23 -13.96
N ILE A 36 -9.08 3.91 -12.83
CA ILE A 36 -8.02 4.73 -12.24
C ILE A 36 -7.38 3.97 -11.09
N THR A 37 -6.05 3.95 -11.06
CA THR A 37 -5.27 3.41 -9.95
C THR A 37 -4.35 4.50 -9.41
N ILE A 38 -4.47 4.76 -8.12
CA ILE A 38 -3.59 5.64 -7.37
C ILE A 38 -2.48 4.77 -6.79
N ILE A 39 -1.22 5.11 -7.09
CA ILE A 39 -0.05 4.38 -6.58
C ILE A 39 0.75 5.35 -5.72
N ILE A 40 0.99 4.97 -4.47
CA ILE A 40 1.84 5.68 -3.52
C ILE A 40 3.04 4.78 -3.21
N ASP A 41 4.19 5.11 -3.77
CA ASP A 41 5.37 4.23 -3.82
C ASP A 41 6.20 4.24 -2.53
N ASP A 42 6.31 5.38 -1.85
CA ASP A 42 7.14 5.48 -0.65
C ASP A 42 6.45 6.35 0.40
N LEU A 43 5.87 5.69 1.40
CA LEU A 43 5.21 6.35 2.52
C LEU A 43 6.19 7.00 3.49
N SER A 44 7.44 6.56 3.53
CA SER A 44 8.44 7.14 4.42
C SER A 44 8.69 8.61 4.07
N LEU A 45 8.68 8.95 2.77
CA LEU A 45 8.81 10.32 2.31
C LEU A 45 7.62 11.21 2.69
N LEU A 46 6.41 10.62 2.79
CA LEU A 46 5.23 11.34 3.28
C LEU A 46 5.36 11.66 4.77
N GLU A 47 5.91 10.75 5.58
CA GLU A 47 6.16 11.00 7.00
C GLU A 47 7.16 12.14 7.20
N VAL A 48 8.24 12.18 6.40
CA VAL A 48 9.20 13.30 6.40
C VAL A 48 8.50 14.61 6.01
N SER A 49 7.66 14.59 4.98
CA SER A 49 6.88 15.75 4.52
C SER A 49 5.86 16.22 5.55
N ALA A 50 5.39 15.31 6.41
CA ALA A 50 4.48 15.57 7.52
C ALA A 50 5.20 15.94 8.83
N HIS A 51 6.49 16.28 8.77
CA HIS A 51 7.33 16.60 9.94
C HIS A 51 7.38 15.47 10.98
N GLY A 52 7.36 14.22 10.53
CA GLY A 52 7.36 13.03 11.40
C GLY A 52 6.01 12.69 12.00
N SER A 53 4.92 13.34 11.58
CA SER A 53 3.57 13.04 12.08
C SER A 53 2.96 11.88 11.31
N SER A 54 3.04 10.67 11.88
CA SER A 54 2.38 9.49 11.32
C SER A 54 0.85 9.67 11.26
N ASN A 55 0.24 10.46 12.17
CA ASN A 55 -1.19 10.74 12.16
C ASN A 55 -1.62 11.50 10.89
N HIS A 56 -0.87 12.53 10.48
CA HIS A 56 -1.18 13.27 9.25
C HIS A 56 -1.06 12.38 8.00
N VAL A 57 -0.09 11.46 8.00
CA VAL A 57 0.03 10.45 6.93
C VAL A 57 -1.17 9.52 6.94
N LEU A 58 -1.58 8.99 8.11
CA LEU A 58 -2.75 8.11 8.23
C LEU A 58 -4.04 8.80 7.79
N ASP A 59 -4.26 10.05 8.17
CA ASP A 59 -5.41 10.84 7.73
C ASP A 59 -5.42 10.98 6.20
N PHE A 60 -4.27 11.32 5.61
CA PHE A 60 -4.11 11.41 4.15
C PHE A 60 -4.40 10.08 3.45
N LEU A 61 -3.88 8.96 3.97
CA LEU A 61 -4.14 7.62 3.43
C LEU A 61 -5.61 7.23 3.58
N HIS A 62 -6.24 7.55 4.70
CA HIS A 62 -7.65 7.32 4.92
C HIS A 62 -8.50 8.10 3.90
N TYR A 63 -8.19 9.37 3.63
CA TYR A 63 -8.87 10.14 2.58
C TYR A 63 -8.69 9.53 1.19
N CYS A 64 -7.48 9.08 0.85
CA CYS A 64 -7.23 8.39 -0.41
C CYS A 64 -8.01 7.06 -0.51
N HIS A 65 -8.11 6.32 0.59
CA HIS A 65 -8.89 5.10 0.66
C HIS A 65 -10.39 5.38 0.50
N THR A 66 -10.96 6.38 1.18
CA THR A 66 -12.37 6.77 1.00
C THR A 66 -12.70 7.10 -0.46
N LEU A 67 -11.78 7.78 -1.17
CA LEU A 67 -11.92 8.10 -2.58
C LEU A 67 -12.14 6.86 -3.47
N THR A 68 -11.58 5.70 -3.11
CA THR A 68 -11.77 4.43 -3.85
C THR A 68 -13.24 4.02 -3.88
N SER A 69 -13.94 4.14 -2.75
CA SER A 69 -15.36 3.83 -2.65
C SER A 69 -16.27 4.87 -3.30
N GLU A 70 -15.88 6.14 -3.26
CA GLU A 70 -16.67 7.24 -3.83
C GLU A 70 -16.58 7.31 -5.36
N LYS A 71 -15.41 6.98 -5.93
CA LYS A 71 -15.10 7.16 -7.36
C LYS A 71 -14.83 5.86 -8.10
N GLY A 72 -14.76 4.73 -7.41
CA GLY A 72 -14.49 3.42 -8.00
C GLY A 72 -13.05 3.26 -8.53
N CYS A 73 -12.10 4.02 -7.98
CA CYS A 73 -10.67 3.86 -8.28
C CYS A 73 -10.02 2.82 -7.35
N SER A 74 -8.84 2.33 -7.71
CA SER A 74 -8.01 1.46 -6.86
C SER A 74 -6.89 2.25 -6.20
N LEU A 75 -6.46 1.83 -5.01
CA LEU A 75 -5.33 2.40 -4.28
C LEU A 75 -4.29 1.32 -4.00
N VAL A 76 -3.03 1.59 -4.35
CA VAL A 76 -1.87 0.75 -4.03
C VAL A 76 -0.88 1.58 -3.24
N MET A 77 -0.45 1.05 -2.09
CA MET A 77 0.50 1.71 -1.20
C MET A 77 1.66 0.76 -0.95
N LEU A 78 2.89 1.27 -1.05
CA LEU A 78 4.12 0.54 -0.76
C LEU A 78 4.80 1.16 0.46
N ASN A 79 5.21 0.29 1.39
CA ASN A 79 6.01 0.69 2.55
C ASN A 79 7.22 -0.23 2.71
N HIS A 80 8.29 0.31 3.29
CA HIS A 80 9.50 -0.42 3.62
C HIS A 80 9.55 -0.72 5.13
N ASP A 81 9.53 -2.00 5.50
CA ASP A 81 9.45 -2.45 6.90
C ASP A 81 10.79 -2.27 7.66
N ASP A 82 11.90 -2.19 6.95
CA ASP A 82 13.26 -2.22 7.49
C ASP A 82 13.91 -0.83 7.71
N ILE A 83 13.38 0.23 7.08
CA ILE A 83 13.98 1.58 7.18
C ILE A 83 13.60 2.27 8.51
N TYR A 84 12.44 1.93 9.10
CA TYR A 84 11.93 2.63 10.29
C TYR A 84 11.37 1.66 11.34
N SER A 85 12.24 0.89 11.99
CA SER A 85 11.91 0.00 13.12
C SER A 85 11.50 0.74 14.42
N SER A 86 11.11 2.01 14.33
CA SER A 86 10.64 2.80 15.47
C SER A 86 9.23 2.36 15.88
N MET A 87 8.82 2.59 17.13
CA MET A 87 7.47 2.22 17.59
C MET A 87 6.35 2.90 16.78
N THR A 88 6.61 4.06 16.18
CA THR A 88 5.64 4.77 15.32
C THR A 88 5.49 4.10 13.95
N GLY A 89 6.58 3.63 13.34
CA GLY A 89 6.54 2.86 12.08
C GLY A 89 5.74 1.56 12.20
N GLN A 90 5.88 0.84 13.32
CA GLN A 90 5.08 -0.36 13.60
C GLN A 90 3.58 -0.06 13.72
N THR A 91 3.23 1.10 14.27
CA THR A 91 1.82 1.53 14.41
C THR A 91 1.22 1.87 13.04
N LEU A 92 1.97 2.57 12.18
CA LEU A 92 1.55 2.89 10.81
C LEU A 92 1.27 1.62 9.99
N ASN A 93 2.17 0.63 10.04
CA ASN A 93 2.02 -0.65 9.33
C ASN A 93 0.75 -1.39 9.73
N LEU A 94 0.46 -1.49 11.03
CA LEU A 94 -0.75 -2.15 11.52
C LEU A 94 -2.02 -1.45 11.04
N GLN A 95 -2.04 -0.11 11.02
CA GLN A 95 -3.19 0.65 10.53
C GLN A 95 -3.39 0.48 9.03
N MET A 96 -2.32 0.45 8.24
CA MET A 96 -2.41 0.20 6.80
C MET A 96 -2.87 -1.21 6.48
N GLU A 97 -2.35 -2.21 7.18
CA GLU A 97 -2.83 -3.59 7.08
C GLU A 97 -4.30 -3.70 7.45
N TYR A 98 -4.77 -2.91 8.42
CA TYR A 98 -6.17 -2.82 8.79
C TYR A 98 -7.04 -2.16 7.71
N LEU A 99 -6.55 -1.12 7.04
CA LEU A 99 -7.28 -0.43 5.96
C LEU A 99 -7.30 -1.21 4.64
N ALA A 100 -6.25 -1.98 4.34
CA ALA A 100 -6.12 -2.66 3.06
C ALA A 100 -7.13 -3.81 2.88
N ASP A 101 -7.64 -3.98 1.66
CA ASP A 101 -8.38 -5.18 1.24
C ASP A 101 -7.43 -6.36 0.99
N VAL A 102 -6.24 -6.08 0.46
CA VAL A 102 -5.19 -7.06 0.16
C VAL A 102 -3.86 -6.54 0.69
N VAL A 103 -3.18 -7.37 1.47
CA VAL A 103 -1.82 -7.10 1.94
C VAL A 103 -0.87 -8.05 1.20
N VAL A 104 0.17 -7.49 0.59
CA VAL A 104 1.23 -8.22 -0.09
C VAL A 104 2.55 -7.92 0.61
N LYS A 105 3.21 -8.94 1.17
CA LYS A 105 4.50 -8.81 1.84
C LYS A 105 5.57 -9.57 1.06
N ALA A 106 6.67 -8.91 0.74
CA ALA A 106 7.83 -9.52 0.13
C ALA A 106 8.98 -9.53 1.16
N GLU A 107 9.52 -10.71 1.43
CA GLU A 107 10.52 -10.91 2.49
C GLU A 107 11.67 -11.81 1.99
N PRO A 108 12.90 -11.61 2.49
CA PRO A 108 13.98 -12.56 2.25
C PRO A 108 13.70 -13.91 2.94
N LEU A 109 14.27 -14.99 2.41
CA LEU A 109 14.19 -16.30 3.06
C LEU A 109 15.07 -16.34 4.32
N ALA A 110 14.48 -16.70 5.46
CA ALA A 110 15.17 -16.78 6.75
C ALA A 110 16.38 -17.75 6.77
N THR A 111 16.42 -18.74 5.86
CA THR A 111 17.46 -19.78 5.83
C THR A 111 18.64 -19.46 4.91
N GLY A 112 18.58 -18.41 4.08
CA GLY A 112 19.70 -17.87 3.29
C GLY A 112 20.46 -18.84 2.35
N LEU A 113 19.98 -20.07 2.15
CA LEU A 113 20.77 -21.19 1.60
C LEU A 113 20.24 -21.77 0.28
N ALA A 114 19.35 -21.05 -0.42
CA ALA A 114 18.83 -21.50 -1.71
C ALA A 114 19.45 -20.70 -2.86
N SER A 115 20.25 -21.34 -3.71
CA SER A 115 20.77 -20.76 -4.97
C SER A 115 19.67 -20.32 -5.94
N ASP A 116 18.48 -20.89 -5.77
CA ASP A 116 17.38 -20.79 -6.73
C ASP A 116 16.14 -20.08 -6.17
N VAL A 117 16.21 -19.55 -4.95
CA VAL A 117 15.08 -18.81 -4.34
C VAL A 117 15.59 -17.51 -3.73
N HIS A 118 15.07 -16.38 -4.21
CA HIS A 118 15.50 -15.04 -3.78
C HIS A 118 14.68 -14.49 -2.61
N GLY A 119 13.46 -15.00 -2.41
CA GLY A 119 12.63 -14.62 -1.28
C GLY A 119 11.26 -15.30 -1.28
N GLN A 120 10.38 -14.80 -0.42
CA GLN A 120 8.99 -15.22 -0.30
C GLN A 120 8.03 -14.05 -0.48
N LEU A 121 6.85 -14.35 -1.02
CA LEU A 121 5.74 -13.43 -1.20
C LEU A 121 4.52 -13.98 -0.44
N THR A 122 4.06 -13.24 0.55
CA THR A 122 2.85 -13.54 1.33
C THR A 122 1.71 -12.64 0.85
N ILE A 123 0.60 -13.23 0.43
CA ILE A 123 -0.62 -12.53 0.01
C ILE A 123 -1.74 -12.83 1.01
N LEU A 124 -2.21 -11.80 1.70
CA LEU A 124 -3.36 -11.85 2.58
C LEU A 124 -4.53 -11.10 1.92
N ASN A 125 -5.50 -11.86 1.43
CA ASN A 125 -6.76 -11.29 0.96
C ASN A 125 -7.74 -11.25 2.12
N LYS A 126 -8.14 -10.05 2.52
CA LYS A 126 -9.14 -9.86 3.56
C LYS A 126 -10.52 -9.95 2.95
N TRP A 127 -11.45 -10.45 3.73
CA TRP A 127 -12.86 -10.45 3.39
C TRP A 127 -13.21 -11.21 2.08
N VAL A 128 -12.61 -12.39 1.85
CA VAL A 128 -13.02 -13.27 0.73
C VAL A 128 -14.22 -14.12 1.14
N VAL A 129 -15.27 -14.11 0.32
CA VAL A 129 -16.43 -15.00 0.48
C VAL A 129 -16.04 -16.40 0.01
N ASP A 130 -16.11 -17.38 0.90
CA ASP A 130 -15.85 -18.78 0.57
C ASP A 130 -17.06 -19.45 -0.11
N VAL A 131 -16.86 -20.68 -0.57
CA VAL A 131 -17.91 -21.47 -1.27
C VAL A 131 -19.15 -21.71 -0.40
N HIS A 132 -19.05 -21.56 0.92
CA HIS A 132 -20.14 -21.71 1.88
C HIS A 132 -20.75 -20.36 2.31
N GLY A 133 -20.36 -19.26 1.65
CA GLY A 133 -20.81 -17.91 1.98
C GLY A 133 -20.20 -17.36 3.28
N SER A 134 -19.22 -18.06 3.87
CA SER A 134 -18.51 -17.58 5.06
C SER A 134 -17.36 -16.68 4.66
N LEU A 135 -17.07 -15.72 5.51
CA LEU A 135 -16.15 -14.66 5.21
C LEU A 135 -14.83 -14.87 5.93
N ARG A 136 -13.79 -15.15 5.15
CA ARG A 136 -12.50 -15.61 5.67
C ARG A 136 -11.36 -14.88 5.00
N ASN A 137 -10.32 -14.64 5.80
CA ASN A 137 -9.05 -14.19 5.27
C ASN A 137 -8.36 -15.35 4.55
N LYS A 138 -7.90 -15.11 3.33
CA LYS A 138 -7.17 -16.11 2.52
C LYS A 138 -5.69 -15.72 2.48
N LEU A 139 -4.88 -16.49 3.19
CA LEU A 139 -3.42 -16.37 3.19
C LEU A 139 -2.81 -17.32 2.16
N GLN A 140 -1.94 -16.81 1.30
CA GLN A 140 -1.21 -17.59 0.30
C GLN A 140 0.27 -17.20 0.32
N ASN A 141 1.14 -18.21 0.31
CA ASN A 141 2.59 -18.01 0.32
C ASN A 141 3.19 -18.58 -0.97
N PHE A 142 4.08 -17.79 -1.57
CA PHE A 142 4.85 -18.15 -2.75
C PHE A 142 6.32 -17.91 -2.47
N HIS A 143 7.18 -18.68 -3.10
CA HIS A 143 8.59 -18.34 -3.27
C HIS A 143 8.77 -17.60 -4.58
N PHE A 144 9.73 -16.69 -4.63
CA PHE A 144 10.06 -15.99 -5.87
C PHE A 144 11.54 -16.08 -6.22
N LYS A 145 11.82 -16.11 -7.53
CA LYS A 145 13.17 -16.03 -8.11
C LYS A 145 13.21 -14.91 -9.14
N VAL A 146 13.88 -13.82 -8.79
CA VAL A 146 14.27 -12.75 -9.73
C VAL A 146 15.27 -13.29 -10.78
N LYS A 147 15.01 -13.00 -12.06
CA LYS A 147 15.90 -13.22 -13.21
C LYS A 147 16.20 -11.86 -13.86
N GLU A 148 17.05 -11.82 -14.89
CA GLU A 148 17.45 -10.55 -15.54
C GLU A 148 16.28 -9.64 -15.95
N ASN A 149 15.15 -10.20 -16.39
CA ASN A 149 14.00 -9.42 -16.88
C ASN A 149 12.63 -9.95 -16.40
N THR A 150 12.60 -10.90 -15.46
CA THR A 150 11.36 -11.53 -15.01
C THR A 150 11.46 -11.97 -13.56
N VAL A 151 10.32 -12.25 -12.94
CA VAL A 151 10.23 -12.88 -11.62
C VAL A 151 9.38 -14.14 -11.77
N ASP A 152 9.93 -15.29 -11.39
CA ASP A 152 9.17 -16.54 -11.30
C ASP A 152 8.58 -16.68 -9.90
N TYR A 153 7.36 -17.19 -9.80
CA TYR A 153 6.68 -17.50 -8.55
C TYR A 153 6.28 -18.97 -8.50
N PHE A 154 6.53 -19.64 -7.38
CA PHE A 154 6.23 -21.05 -7.20
C PHE A 154 5.83 -21.35 -5.76
N TYR A 155 5.07 -22.43 -5.55
CA TYR A 155 4.71 -22.83 -4.20
C TYR A 155 5.93 -23.40 -3.46
N PRO A 156 6.07 -23.14 -2.16
CA PRO A 156 7.09 -23.79 -1.33
C PRO A 156 7.04 -25.32 -1.49
N GLY A 157 8.19 -25.95 -1.76
CA GLY A 157 8.30 -27.39 -1.95
C GLY A 157 7.91 -27.92 -3.35
N SER A 158 7.54 -27.05 -4.29
CA SER A 158 7.39 -27.43 -5.71
C SER A 158 8.76 -27.54 -6.39
N PRO A 159 8.97 -28.51 -7.31
CA PRO A 159 10.18 -28.57 -8.11
C PRO A 159 10.25 -27.33 -9.02
N SER A 160 11.40 -26.65 -9.00
CA SER A 160 11.74 -25.48 -9.83
C SER A 160 12.20 -25.87 -11.23
#